data_AF-A0A524QQH1-F1
#
_entry.id   AF-A0A524QQH1-F1
#
_cell.length_a   1.000
_cell.length_b   1.000
_cell.length_c   1.000
_cell.angle_alpha   90.00
_cell.angle_beta   90.00
_cell.angle_gamma   90.00
#
_symmetry.space_group_name_H-M   'P 1'
#
loop_
_entity.id
_entity.type
_entity.pdbx_description
1 polymer ?
#
loop_
_entity_poly.entity_id
_entity_poly.type
_entity_poly.pdbx_seq_one_letter_code
_entity_poly.pdbx_strand_id
1 'polypeptide(L)'
;SRPGNVATPSHLADEAKRLGKEYGLDVTILGPKEIEKEGMGALLAVAQGSEQEPRFIVLEHRGGKKGDPPLVLVGKGLTFDAGGISIKPASGMEDMKYDMSGGAAVLGAMQAVADLSLPLNVTGIVPSSENLLSGKAVKPGDVIHTREGKTVEVVNTDAEGRLILADALSFAQTLKPAAVVDCATLTGACVVALGNHAAAILGTDEGLIQELREAGDRSGERCWPLPLWKEYREQLDSTVADLKNVGGRSAGTITAATFLKEFVGDVPWAHLDIAGTAYGEGKLSYRRKGGYGAPTRTLLEWVRSRVA
;
A
#
# COMPACT_ATOMS: atom_id res chain seq x y z
N SER A 1 -10.61 -11.38 -3.95
CA SER A 1 -10.99 -12.82 -4.05
C SER A 1 -10.99 -13.40 -5.46
N ARG A 2 -10.94 -12.58 -6.52
CA ARG A 2 -10.68 -13.08 -7.88
C ARG A 2 -9.30 -13.79 -7.95
N PRO A 3 -9.10 -14.76 -8.86
CA PRO A 3 -7.82 -15.45 -9.01
C PRO A 3 -6.77 -14.55 -9.69
N GLY A 4 -5.48 -14.82 -9.46
CA GLY A 4 -4.38 -13.97 -9.93
C GLY A 4 -4.34 -13.79 -11.45
N ASN A 5 -4.67 -14.83 -12.22
CA ASN A 5 -4.76 -14.77 -13.69
C ASN A 5 -5.91 -13.91 -14.24
N VAL A 6 -6.82 -13.43 -13.37
CA VAL A 6 -7.92 -12.53 -13.73
C VAL A 6 -7.70 -11.15 -13.13
N ALA A 7 -7.30 -11.08 -11.87
CA ALA A 7 -7.14 -9.83 -11.13
C ALA A 7 -5.77 -9.17 -11.37
N THR A 8 -5.41 -8.95 -12.64
CA THR A 8 -4.14 -8.33 -13.05
C THR A 8 -4.11 -6.81 -12.76
N PRO A 9 -2.96 -6.12 -12.90
CA PRO A 9 -2.90 -4.66 -12.69
C PRO A 9 -3.85 -3.89 -13.61
N SER A 10 -3.98 -4.35 -14.87
CA SER A 10 -4.95 -3.79 -15.82
C SER A 10 -6.40 -4.03 -15.36
N HIS A 11 -6.70 -5.17 -14.74
CA HIS A 11 -8.02 -5.42 -14.17
C HIS A 11 -8.34 -4.44 -13.03
N LEU A 12 -7.38 -4.14 -12.15
CA LEU A 12 -7.60 -3.13 -11.10
C LEU A 12 -7.81 -1.73 -11.68
N ALA A 13 -7.08 -1.37 -12.75
CA ALA A 13 -7.28 -0.10 -13.43
C ALA A 13 -8.66 0.00 -14.08
N ASP A 14 -9.17 -1.08 -14.68
CA ASP A 14 -10.51 -1.10 -15.28
C ASP A 14 -11.60 -1.07 -14.22
N GLU A 15 -11.39 -1.71 -13.05
CA GLU A 15 -12.28 -1.58 -11.91
C GLU A 15 -12.32 -0.15 -11.37
N ALA A 16 -11.18 0.53 -11.28
CA ALA A 16 -11.13 1.95 -10.90
C ALA A 16 -11.90 2.82 -11.90
N LYS A 17 -11.75 2.60 -13.22
CA LYS A 17 -12.53 3.31 -14.25
C LYS A 17 -14.04 3.04 -14.12
N ARG A 18 -14.43 1.81 -13.78
CA ARG A 18 -15.83 1.45 -13.52
C ARG A 18 -16.38 2.26 -12.35
N LEU A 19 -15.64 2.30 -11.23
CA LEU A 19 -16.00 3.11 -10.07
C LEU A 19 -16.11 4.60 -10.41
N GLY A 20 -15.17 5.14 -11.21
CA GLY A 20 -15.24 6.52 -11.71
C GLY A 20 -16.54 6.84 -12.46
N LYS A 21 -16.96 5.95 -13.36
CA LYS A 21 -18.20 6.13 -14.13
C LYS A 21 -19.46 6.01 -13.27
N GLU A 22 -19.48 5.06 -12.33
CA GLU A 22 -20.66 4.77 -11.52
C GLU A 22 -20.86 5.76 -10.37
N TYR A 23 -19.78 6.19 -9.73
CA TYR A 23 -19.82 7.01 -8.51
C TYR A 23 -19.31 8.44 -8.71
N GLY A 24 -18.94 8.82 -9.94
CA GLY A 24 -18.50 10.18 -10.26
C GLY A 24 -17.11 10.54 -9.72
N LEU A 25 -16.24 9.55 -9.51
CA LEU A 25 -14.84 9.79 -9.17
C LEU A 25 -14.05 10.22 -10.40
N ASP A 26 -13.17 11.20 -10.25
CA ASP A 26 -12.17 11.53 -11.26
C ASP A 26 -11.08 10.45 -11.22
N VAL A 27 -10.82 9.76 -12.34
CA VAL A 27 -9.89 8.62 -12.38
C VAL A 27 -8.77 8.87 -13.39
N THR A 28 -7.53 8.81 -12.91
CA THR A 28 -6.31 8.85 -13.73
C THR A 28 -5.59 7.51 -13.63
N ILE A 29 -5.22 6.94 -14.79
CA ILE A 29 -4.46 5.69 -14.88
C ILE A 29 -3.18 5.98 -15.65
N LEU A 30 -2.03 5.76 -15.00
CA LEU A 30 -0.72 5.84 -15.64
C LEU A 30 -0.30 4.43 -16.09
N GLY A 31 0.09 4.31 -17.36
CA GLY A 31 0.72 3.11 -17.92
C GLY A 31 2.25 3.19 -17.79
N PRO A 32 2.99 2.22 -18.36
CA PRO A 32 4.44 2.12 -18.17
C PRO A 32 5.20 3.39 -18.60
N LYS A 33 4.79 4.01 -19.70
CA LYS A 33 5.44 5.23 -20.22
C LYS A 33 5.21 6.42 -19.30
N GLU A 34 4.01 6.56 -18.77
CA GLU A 34 3.67 7.64 -17.84
C GLU A 34 4.35 7.42 -16.48
N ILE A 35 4.43 6.17 -16.00
CA ILE A 35 5.15 5.76 -14.79
C ILE A 35 6.65 6.07 -14.92
N GLU A 36 7.25 5.75 -16.07
CA GLU A 36 8.66 6.09 -16.37
C GLU A 36 8.89 7.60 -16.40
N LYS A 37 7.98 8.36 -17.04
CA LYS A 37 8.04 9.83 -17.08
C LYS A 37 7.91 10.47 -15.70
N GLU A 38 7.10 9.88 -14.82
CA GLU A 38 6.98 10.29 -13.41
C GLU A 38 8.19 9.90 -12.55
N GLY A 39 9.17 9.16 -13.11
CA GLY A 39 10.37 8.75 -12.38
C GLY A 39 10.15 7.63 -11.36
N MET A 40 9.05 6.88 -11.48
CA MET A 40 8.68 5.79 -10.56
C MET A 40 9.49 4.51 -10.82
N GLY A 41 10.81 4.61 -10.66
CA GLY A 41 11.74 3.54 -10.97
C GLY A 41 11.62 2.33 -10.04
N ALA A 42 11.11 2.49 -8.82
CA ALA A 42 10.92 1.38 -7.88
C ALA A 42 9.71 0.53 -8.27
N LEU A 43 8.62 1.15 -8.70
CA LEU A 43 7.48 0.44 -9.28
C LEU A 43 7.87 -0.33 -10.55
N LEU A 44 8.62 0.30 -11.45
CA LEU A 44 9.10 -0.34 -12.68
C LEU A 44 10.04 -1.53 -12.38
N ALA A 45 10.94 -1.38 -11.41
CA ALA A 45 11.86 -2.43 -11.01
C ALA A 45 11.16 -3.69 -10.46
N VAL A 46 10.05 -3.52 -9.73
CA VAL A 46 9.23 -4.67 -9.30
C VAL A 46 8.50 -5.30 -10.48
N ALA A 47 7.96 -4.47 -11.39
CA ALA A 47 7.10 -4.93 -12.47
C ALA A 47 7.82 -5.64 -13.62
N GLN A 48 9.08 -5.32 -13.89
CA GLN A 48 9.83 -5.82 -15.06
C GLN A 48 9.97 -7.36 -15.12
N GLY A 49 9.67 -8.06 -14.03
CA GLY A 49 9.63 -9.51 -13.98
C GLY A 49 8.40 -10.14 -14.67
N SER A 50 7.30 -9.39 -14.82
CA SER A 50 6.05 -9.88 -15.40
C SER A 50 5.80 -9.37 -16.83
N GLU A 51 4.99 -10.11 -17.59
CA GLU A 51 4.39 -9.67 -18.85
C GLU A 51 3.14 -8.79 -18.61
N GLN A 52 2.59 -8.79 -17.40
CA GLN A 52 1.54 -7.84 -17.00
C GLN A 52 2.17 -6.48 -16.68
N GLU A 53 1.90 -5.51 -17.53
CA GLU A 53 2.37 -4.15 -17.33
C GLU A 53 1.84 -3.53 -16.02
N PRO A 54 2.65 -2.71 -15.32
CA PRO A 54 2.21 -2.01 -14.13
C PRO A 54 1.16 -0.95 -14.46
N ARG A 55 0.35 -0.62 -13.46
CA ARG A 55 -0.60 0.49 -13.48
C ARG A 55 -0.43 1.32 -12.22
N PHE A 56 -0.42 2.64 -12.37
CA PHE A 56 -0.54 3.55 -11.24
C PHE A 56 -1.91 4.22 -11.30
N ILE A 57 -2.75 3.93 -10.32
CA ILE A 57 -4.17 4.28 -10.32
C ILE A 57 -4.37 5.42 -9.33
N VAL A 58 -5.01 6.51 -9.76
CA VAL A 58 -5.40 7.62 -8.90
C VAL A 58 -6.90 7.85 -9.05
N LEU A 59 -7.62 7.89 -7.93
CA LEU A 59 -9.04 8.23 -7.85
C LEU A 59 -9.19 9.47 -6.97
N GLU A 60 -9.93 10.47 -7.43
CA GLU A 60 -10.20 11.68 -6.67
C GLU A 60 -11.71 11.84 -6.43
N HIS A 61 -12.06 12.05 -5.16
CA HIS A 61 -13.37 12.54 -4.73
C HIS A 61 -13.21 14.00 -4.32
N ARG A 62 -13.92 14.91 -4.97
CA ARG A 62 -13.83 16.37 -4.76
C ARG A 62 -15.05 16.91 -4.02
N GLY A 63 -15.32 16.37 -2.83
CA GLY A 63 -16.47 16.75 -2.00
C GLY A 63 -16.23 17.97 -1.11
N GLY A 64 -14.98 18.37 -0.89
CA GLY A 64 -14.61 19.54 -0.09
C GLY A 64 -14.61 20.84 -0.91
N LYS A 65 -14.10 21.93 -0.33
CA LYS A 65 -13.93 23.17 -1.12
C LYS A 65 -12.75 23.00 -2.06
N LYS A 66 -12.83 23.69 -3.20
CA LYS A 66 -11.73 23.73 -4.17
C LYS A 66 -10.47 24.31 -3.49
N GLY A 67 -9.39 23.54 -3.49
CA GLY A 67 -8.11 23.94 -2.89
C GLY A 67 -7.91 23.46 -1.45
N ASP A 68 -8.91 22.87 -0.80
CA ASP A 68 -8.71 22.23 0.50
C ASP A 68 -7.74 21.04 0.33
N PRO A 69 -6.73 20.90 1.22
CA PRO A 69 -5.81 19.77 1.19
C PRO A 69 -6.56 18.42 1.27
N PRO A 70 -6.28 17.46 0.36
CA PRO A 70 -6.97 16.18 0.40
C PRO A 70 -6.48 15.30 1.56
N LEU A 71 -7.34 14.38 1.99
CA LEU A 71 -6.89 13.16 2.68
C LEU A 71 -6.46 12.14 1.62
N VAL A 72 -5.29 11.53 1.79
CA VAL A 72 -4.77 10.57 0.80
C VAL A 72 -4.75 9.15 1.38
N LEU A 73 -5.32 8.22 0.64
CA LEU A 73 -5.33 6.79 0.92
C LEU A 73 -4.43 6.08 -0.08
N VAL A 74 -3.40 5.35 0.37
CA VAL A 74 -2.49 4.60 -0.51
C VAL A 74 -2.61 3.10 -0.25
N GLY A 75 -2.76 2.28 -1.28
CA GLY A 75 -2.99 0.85 -1.13
C GLY A 75 -2.02 0.02 -1.96
N LYS A 76 -1.27 -0.90 -1.33
CA LYS A 76 -0.41 -1.86 -2.05
C LYS A 76 -1.26 -2.72 -2.99
N GLY A 77 -0.99 -2.65 -4.29
CA GLY A 77 -1.72 -3.34 -5.35
C GLY A 77 -0.95 -4.48 -6.02
N LEU A 78 -0.24 -5.33 -5.27
CA LEU A 78 0.45 -6.50 -5.84
C LEU A 78 -0.56 -7.60 -6.19
N THR A 79 -0.87 -7.71 -7.46
CA THR A 79 -1.91 -8.61 -7.95
C THR A 79 -1.53 -10.09 -7.85
N PHE A 80 -0.23 -10.37 -7.85
CA PHE A 80 0.34 -11.63 -7.43
C PHE A 80 1.79 -11.41 -6.99
N ASP A 81 2.21 -12.09 -5.93
CA ASP A 81 3.57 -12.01 -5.39
C ASP A 81 4.20 -13.40 -5.24
N ALA A 82 5.10 -13.74 -6.17
CA ALA A 82 5.92 -14.94 -6.07
C ALA A 82 7.24 -14.71 -5.32
N GLY A 83 7.53 -13.46 -4.95
CA GLY A 83 8.80 -13.01 -4.36
C GLY A 83 9.90 -12.66 -5.37
N GLY A 84 9.64 -12.78 -6.67
CA GLY A 84 10.64 -12.53 -7.71
C GLY A 84 11.79 -13.55 -7.67
N ILE A 85 13.04 -13.09 -7.85
CA ILE A 85 14.24 -13.95 -7.78
C ILE A 85 14.40 -14.59 -6.39
N SER A 86 14.05 -13.87 -5.33
CA SER A 86 13.87 -14.38 -3.97
C SER A 86 12.58 -15.19 -3.82
N ILE A 87 12.45 -16.25 -4.63
CA ILE A 87 11.23 -17.05 -4.77
C ILE A 87 10.67 -17.54 -3.42
N LYS A 88 9.37 -17.33 -3.20
CA LYS A 88 8.67 -17.88 -2.04
C LYS A 88 8.60 -19.42 -2.12
N PRO A 89 8.51 -20.12 -0.97
CA PRO A 89 8.16 -21.53 -0.96
C PRO A 89 6.80 -21.78 -1.62
N ALA A 90 6.61 -22.96 -2.23
CA ALA A 90 5.35 -23.30 -2.90
C ALA A 90 4.13 -23.32 -1.95
N SER A 91 4.34 -23.68 -0.68
CA SER A 91 3.27 -23.78 0.31
C SER A 91 2.64 -22.41 0.59
N GLY A 92 1.35 -22.26 0.24
CA GLY A 92 0.57 -21.04 0.49
C GLY A 92 0.80 -19.92 -0.53
N MET A 93 1.62 -20.14 -1.57
CA MET A 93 1.86 -19.13 -2.61
C MET A 93 0.57 -18.80 -3.39
N GLU A 94 -0.39 -19.71 -3.47
CA GLU A 94 -1.69 -19.50 -4.09
C GLU A 94 -2.52 -18.38 -3.43
N ASP A 95 -2.24 -18.10 -2.15
CA ASP A 95 -2.87 -17.01 -1.40
C ASP A 95 -2.23 -15.65 -1.70
N MET A 96 -1.09 -15.59 -2.40
CA MET A 96 -0.44 -14.33 -2.76
C MET A 96 -1.23 -13.52 -3.81
N LYS A 97 -2.34 -14.06 -4.33
CA LYS A 97 -3.39 -13.26 -5.01
C LYS A 97 -4.08 -12.24 -4.08
N TYR A 98 -3.92 -12.38 -2.76
CA TYR A 98 -4.44 -11.42 -1.78
C TYR A 98 -3.44 -10.30 -1.48
N ASP A 99 -2.28 -10.27 -2.13
CA ASP A 99 -1.25 -9.26 -1.88
C ASP A 99 -1.57 -7.85 -2.46
N MET A 100 -2.75 -7.76 -3.07
CA MET A 100 -3.40 -6.53 -3.55
C MET A 100 -4.51 -6.04 -2.61
N SER A 101 -4.64 -6.64 -1.42
CA SER A 101 -5.75 -6.33 -0.50
C SER A 101 -5.74 -4.88 -0.03
N GLY A 102 -4.56 -4.26 0.11
CA GLY A 102 -4.46 -2.83 0.44
C GLY A 102 -5.05 -1.96 -0.67
N GLY A 103 -4.66 -2.21 -1.92
CA GLY A 103 -5.21 -1.55 -3.11
C GLY A 103 -6.71 -1.75 -3.24
N ALA A 104 -7.19 -2.98 -3.06
CA ALA A 104 -8.62 -3.30 -3.07
C ALA A 104 -9.38 -2.56 -1.95
N ALA A 105 -8.78 -2.45 -0.78
CA ALA A 105 -9.39 -1.75 0.35
C ALA A 105 -9.51 -0.24 0.09
N VAL A 106 -8.51 0.37 -0.56
CA VAL A 106 -8.55 1.77 -1.00
C VAL A 106 -9.61 1.99 -2.07
N LEU A 107 -9.72 1.12 -3.08
CA LEU A 107 -10.79 1.20 -4.08
C LEU A 107 -12.18 1.14 -3.42
N GLY A 108 -12.38 0.21 -2.48
CA GLY A 108 -13.63 0.09 -1.72
C GLY A 108 -13.91 1.29 -0.82
N ALA A 109 -12.88 1.87 -0.20
CA ALA A 109 -13.02 3.08 0.61
C ALA A 109 -13.41 4.28 -0.25
N MET A 110 -12.75 4.48 -1.40
CA MET A 110 -13.08 5.55 -2.35
C MET A 110 -14.50 5.43 -2.90
N GLN A 111 -14.94 4.21 -3.23
CA GLN A 111 -16.33 3.95 -3.60
C GLN A 111 -17.29 4.43 -2.49
N ALA A 112 -17.07 4.01 -1.24
CA ALA A 112 -17.94 4.39 -0.13
C ALA A 112 -17.91 5.89 0.19
N VAL A 113 -16.75 6.54 0.08
CA VAL A 113 -16.60 7.99 0.23
C VAL A 113 -17.46 8.74 -0.80
N ALA A 114 -17.43 8.31 -2.07
CA ALA A 114 -18.21 8.91 -3.14
C ALA A 114 -19.72 8.62 -3.00
N ASP A 115 -20.09 7.38 -2.70
CA ASP A 115 -21.48 6.96 -2.51
C ASP A 115 -22.17 7.72 -1.36
N LEU A 116 -21.42 7.97 -0.26
CA LEU A 116 -21.88 8.80 0.86
C LEU A 116 -21.76 10.30 0.61
N SER A 117 -21.20 10.71 -0.53
CA SER A 117 -20.98 12.12 -0.90
C SER A 117 -20.30 12.92 0.22
N LEU A 118 -19.26 12.35 0.84
CA LEU A 118 -18.62 13.00 2.00
C LEU A 118 -18.07 14.38 1.61
N PRO A 119 -18.25 15.43 2.45
CA PRO A 119 -17.89 16.80 2.11
C PRO A 119 -16.39 17.09 2.33
N LEU A 120 -15.51 16.21 1.83
CA LEU A 120 -14.06 16.29 1.94
C LEU A 120 -13.41 15.97 0.60
N ASN A 121 -12.23 16.54 0.35
CA ASN A 121 -11.38 16.09 -0.75
C ASN A 121 -10.63 14.83 -0.32
N VAL A 122 -10.77 13.75 -1.08
CA VAL A 122 -10.10 12.46 -0.79
C VAL A 122 -9.48 11.92 -2.06
N THR A 123 -8.23 11.47 -1.99
CA THR A 123 -7.53 10.85 -3.11
C THR A 123 -7.10 9.44 -2.75
N GLY A 124 -7.51 8.45 -3.55
CA GLY A 124 -7.04 7.08 -3.47
C GLY A 124 -5.93 6.83 -4.48
N ILE A 125 -4.82 6.23 -4.06
CA ILE A 125 -3.67 5.87 -4.90
C ILE A 125 -3.41 4.37 -4.77
N VAL A 126 -3.31 3.67 -5.90
CA VAL A 126 -2.98 2.24 -5.94
C VAL A 126 -1.86 2.01 -6.95
N PRO A 127 -0.58 1.93 -6.51
CA PRO A 127 0.47 1.36 -7.33
C PRO A 127 0.21 -0.14 -7.51
N SER A 128 0.16 -0.60 -8.75
CA SER A 128 -0.19 -1.99 -9.05
C SER A 128 0.77 -2.65 -10.03
N SER A 129 1.15 -3.88 -9.69
CA SER A 129 2.05 -4.74 -10.46
C SER A 129 1.81 -6.21 -10.09
N GLU A 130 2.50 -7.12 -10.76
CA GLU A 130 2.87 -8.43 -10.21
C GLU A 130 4.35 -8.42 -9.80
N ASN A 131 4.75 -9.34 -8.93
CA ASN A 131 6.15 -9.63 -8.61
C ASN A 131 6.46 -11.07 -8.98
N LEU A 132 7.00 -11.27 -10.18
CA LEU A 132 7.29 -12.58 -10.77
C LEU A 132 8.78 -12.71 -11.10
N LEU A 133 9.24 -13.96 -11.17
CA LEU A 133 10.58 -14.27 -11.65
C LEU A 133 10.61 -14.41 -13.17
N SER A 134 11.60 -13.78 -13.80
CA SER A 134 11.89 -13.95 -15.22
C SER A 134 13.35 -13.55 -15.49
N GLY A 135 13.82 -13.71 -16.73
CA GLY A 135 15.15 -13.26 -17.13
C GLY A 135 15.38 -11.75 -17.05
N LYS A 136 14.32 -10.96 -16.83
CA LYS A 136 14.37 -9.49 -16.70
C LYS A 136 14.11 -9.00 -15.27
N ALA A 137 13.79 -9.90 -14.34
CA ALA A 137 13.42 -9.53 -12.99
C ALA A 137 14.57 -8.79 -12.27
N VAL A 138 14.21 -7.89 -11.36
CA VAL A 138 15.17 -7.29 -10.41
C VAL A 138 15.81 -8.40 -9.57
N LYS A 139 17.07 -8.20 -9.19
CA LYS A 139 17.89 -9.19 -8.49
C LYS A 139 18.37 -8.64 -7.15
N PRO A 140 18.61 -9.51 -6.16
CA PRO A 140 19.41 -9.15 -5.00
C PRO A 140 20.75 -8.51 -5.40
N GLY A 141 21.05 -7.33 -4.85
CA GLY A 141 22.22 -6.51 -5.16
C GLY A 141 22.01 -5.44 -6.23
N ASP A 142 20.88 -5.43 -6.94
CA ASP A 142 20.57 -4.32 -7.85
C ASP A 142 20.33 -3.02 -7.06
N VAL A 143 20.80 -1.89 -7.60
CA VAL A 143 20.51 -0.54 -7.07
C VAL A 143 19.51 0.13 -8.00
N ILE A 144 18.36 0.53 -7.45
CA ILE A 144 17.27 1.17 -8.18
C ILE A 144 17.13 2.64 -7.75
N HIS A 145 16.53 3.46 -8.62
CA HIS A 145 16.20 4.85 -8.32
C HIS A 145 14.71 4.97 -8.02
N THR A 146 14.35 5.67 -6.95
CA THR A 146 12.95 5.97 -6.63
C THR A 146 12.53 7.32 -7.21
N ARG A 147 11.22 7.57 -7.23
CA ARG A 147 10.64 8.87 -7.60
C ARG A 147 11.15 10.03 -6.75
N GLU A 148 11.41 9.77 -5.48
CA GLU A 148 11.97 10.75 -4.53
C GLU A 148 13.44 11.10 -4.84
N GLY A 149 14.08 10.36 -5.75
CA GLY A 149 15.49 10.55 -6.12
C GLY A 149 16.47 9.78 -5.24
N LYS A 150 15.99 8.97 -4.29
CA LYS A 150 16.84 8.09 -3.48
C LYS A 150 17.23 6.84 -4.26
N THR A 151 18.42 6.32 -3.97
CA THR A 151 18.90 5.03 -4.46
C THR A 151 18.61 3.94 -3.42
N VAL A 152 18.06 2.81 -3.86
CA VAL A 152 17.74 1.66 -2.98
C VAL A 152 18.49 0.42 -3.44
N GLU A 153 19.28 -0.16 -2.55
CA GLU A 153 19.85 -1.50 -2.73
C GLU A 153 18.76 -2.55 -2.47
N VAL A 154 18.36 -3.27 -3.52
CA VAL A 154 17.40 -4.36 -3.41
C VAL A 154 18.14 -5.60 -2.93
N VAL A 155 18.05 -5.91 -1.65
CA VAL A 155 18.70 -7.10 -1.07
C VAL A 155 17.78 -8.32 -1.10
N ASN A 156 16.47 -8.10 -1.07
CA ASN A 156 15.47 -9.16 -1.19
C ASN A 156 14.31 -8.71 -2.08
N THR A 157 14.05 -9.43 -3.17
CA THR A 157 12.98 -9.09 -4.12
C THR A 157 11.59 -9.47 -3.61
N ASP A 158 11.51 -10.21 -2.49
CA ASP A 158 10.28 -10.50 -1.73
C ASP A 158 9.92 -9.39 -0.72
N ALA A 159 10.66 -8.28 -0.76
CA ALA A 159 10.34 -7.04 -0.08
C ALA A 159 9.96 -5.96 -1.10
N GLU A 160 9.13 -6.32 -2.06
CA GLU A 160 8.65 -5.54 -3.21
C GLU A 160 7.59 -4.51 -2.82
N GLY A 161 6.69 -4.85 -1.89
CA GLY A 161 5.53 -4.02 -1.56
C GLY A 161 5.92 -2.62 -1.11
N ARG A 162 6.99 -2.51 -0.32
CA ARG A 162 7.51 -1.22 0.14
C ARG A 162 8.16 -0.41 -0.98
N LEU A 163 8.69 -1.05 -2.01
CA LEU A 163 9.29 -0.37 -3.17
C LEU A 163 8.20 0.32 -3.99
N ILE A 164 7.10 -0.37 -4.30
CA ILE A 164 6.01 0.23 -5.06
C ILE A 164 5.28 1.32 -4.25
N LEU A 165 5.22 1.17 -2.93
CA LEU A 165 4.65 2.17 -2.03
C LEU A 165 5.55 3.40 -1.91
N ALA A 166 6.88 3.25 -1.92
CA ALA A 166 7.80 4.39 -1.87
C ALA A 166 7.52 5.41 -2.99
N ASP A 167 7.35 4.93 -4.23
CA ASP A 167 7.02 5.81 -5.36
C ASP A 167 5.62 6.44 -5.23
N ALA A 168 4.64 5.68 -4.70
CA ALA A 168 3.30 6.19 -4.47
C ALA A 168 3.22 7.24 -3.36
N LEU A 169 3.98 7.04 -2.28
CA LEU A 169 4.09 7.98 -1.17
C LEU A 169 4.81 9.27 -1.61
N SER A 170 5.89 9.15 -2.41
CA SER A 170 6.53 10.30 -3.03
C SER A 170 5.58 11.09 -3.94
N PHE A 171 4.77 10.38 -4.76
CA PHE A 171 3.73 11.02 -5.56
C PHE A 171 2.68 11.73 -4.70
N ALA A 172 2.20 11.09 -3.62
CA ALA A 172 1.19 11.64 -2.72
C ALA A 172 1.60 13.00 -2.12
N GLN A 173 2.89 13.21 -1.82
CA GLN A 173 3.40 14.48 -1.31
C GLN A 173 3.13 15.66 -2.26
N THR A 174 3.13 15.43 -3.57
CA THR A 174 2.89 16.49 -4.57
C THR A 174 1.47 17.04 -4.51
N LEU A 175 0.54 16.29 -3.91
CA LEU A 175 -0.86 16.69 -3.69
C LEU A 175 -1.01 17.63 -2.48
N LYS A 176 0.06 17.87 -1.71
CA LYS A 176 0.08 18.66 -0.47
C LYS A 176 -1.06 18.25 0.49
N PRO A 177 -1.14 16.96 0.86
CA PRO A 177 -2.27 16.43 1.58
C PRO A 177 -2.29 16.88 3.05
N ALA A 178 -3.48 16.88 3.65
CA ALA A 178 -3.62 17.09 5.10
C ALA A 178 -3.08 15.90 5.90
N ALA A 179 -3.19 14.69 5.35
CA ALA A 179 -2.63 13.46 5.91
C ALA A 179 -2.59 12.36 4.83
N VAL A 180 -1.65 11.43 4.98
CA VAL A 180 -1.51 10.22 4.15
C VAL A 180 -1.66 8.98 5.02
N VAL A 181 -2.55 8.07 4.63
CA VAL A 181 -2.67 6.76 5.26
C VAL A 181 -2.44 5.70 4.19
N ASP A 182 -1.39 4.91 4.34
CA ASP A 182 -1.15 3.75 3.48
C ASP A 182 -1.52 2.43 4.16
N CYS A 183 -1.92 1.44 3.36
CA CYS A 183 -2.24 0.10 3.85
C CYS A 183 -1.71 -0.99 2.91
N ALA A 184 -1.13 -2.03 3.50
CA ALA A 184 -0.48 -3.08 2.74
C ALA A 184 -0.40 -4.40 3.50
N THR A 185 -0.55 -5.50 2.77
CA THR A 185 -0.11 -6.84 3.20
C THR A 185 1.41 -6.86 3.12
N LEU A 186 2.09 -6.26 4.11
CA LEU A 186 3.50 -5.89 3.93
C LEU A 186 4.47 -6.86 4.58
N THR A 187 4.19 -7.34 5.79
CA THR A 187 5.16 -8.17 6.51
C THR A 187 4.55 -9.40 7.18
N GLY A 188 5.18 -10.55 6.98
CA GLY A 188 4.92 -11.73 7.82
C GLY A 188 5.27 -11.49 9.30
N ALA A 189 6.19 -10.57 9.58
CA ALA A 189 6.52 -10.15 10.94
C ALA A 189 5.33 -9.54 11.69
N CYS A 190 4.41 -8.85 10.99
CA CYS A 190 3.20 -8.31 11.61
C CYS A 190 2.27 -9.43 12.08
N VAL A 191 2.15 -10.49 11.28
CA VAL A 191 1.37 -11.68 11.63
C VAL A 191 1.97 -12.39 12.85
N VAL A 192 3.30 -12.47 12.94
CA VAL A 192 3.97 -13.03 14.12
C VAL A 192 3.72 -12.18 15.37
N ALA A 193 3.73 -10.85 15.24
CA ALA A 193 3.58 -9.93 16.38
C ALA A 193 2.13 -9.82 16.89
N LEU A 194 1.15 -9.69 15.98
CA LEU A 194 -0.24 -9.35 16.31
C LEU A 194 -1.26 -10.44 15.92
N GLY A 195 -0.79 -11.56 15.35
CA GLY A 195 -1.65 -12.63 14.86
C GLY A 195 -2.57 -12.17 13.73
N ASN A 196 -3.74 -12.79 13.66
CA ASN A 196 -4.76 -12.50 12.63
C ASN A 196 -5.91 -11.62 13.17
N HIS A 197 -5.65 -10.86 14.23
CA HIS A 197 -6.67 -10.17 15.01
C HIS A 197 -6.65 -8.65 14.87
N ALA A 198 -5.48 -8.07 14.62
CA ALA A 198 -5.28 -6.64 14.48
C ALA A 198 -4.21 -6.34 13.43
N ALA A 199 -4.39 -5.23 12.72
CA ALA A 199 -3.33 -4.64 11.90
C ALA A 199 -2.32 -3.89 12.78
N ALA A 200 -1.08 -3.72 12.32
CA ALA A 200 -0.14 -2.79 12.96
C ALA A 200 -0.37 -1.36 12.44
N ILE A 201 -0.28 -0.36 13.32
CA ILE A 201 -0.21 1.06 12.93
C ILE A 201 1.19 1.58 13.27
N LEU A 202 1.83 2.25 12.32
CA LEU A 202 3.09 2.98 12.55
C LEU A 202 2.98 4.33 11.84
N GLY A 203 3.59 5.39 12.36
CA GLY A 203 3.42 6.70 11.73
C GLY A 203 4.36 7.77 12.26
N THR A 204 4.27 8.94 11.65
CA THR A 204 5.03 10.15 12.04
C THR A 204 4.19 11.12 12.88
N ASP A 205 2.88 10.94 12.93
CA ASP A 205 1.94 11.80 13.64
C ASP A 205 1.11 10.99 14.66
N GLU A 206 1.30 11.27 15.94
CA GLU A 206 0.61 10.56 17.04
C GLU A 206 -0.90 10.81 17.03
N GLY A 207 -1.34 11.99 16.59
CA GLY A 207 -2.77 12.31 16.46
C GLY A 207 -3.45 11.43 15.42
N LEU A 208 -2.85 11.32 14.23
CA LEU A 208 -3.31 10.45 13.16
C LEU A 208 -3.32 8.97 13.56
N ILE A 209 -2.30 8.50 14.28
CA ILE A 209 -2.26 7.13 14.82
C ILE A 209 -3.45 6.88 15.75
N GLN A 210 -3.74 7.82 16.65
CA GLN A 210 -4.84 7.69 17.59
C GLN A 210 -6.20 7.75 16.89
N GLU A 211 -6.39 8.64 15.92
CA GLU A 211 -7.61 8.69 15.09
C GLU A 211 -7.87 7.36 14.37
N LEU A 212 -6.82 6.75 13.78
CA LEU A 212 -6.93 5.47 13.08
C LEU A 212 -7.24 4.32 14.03
N ARG A 213 -6.64 4.31 15.22
CA ARG A 213 -6.95 3.33 16.26
C ARG A 213 -8.41 3.39 16.66
N GLU A 214 -8.93 4.59 16.91
CA GLU A 214 -10.35 4.79 17.25
C GLU A 214 -11.29 4.43 16.09
N ALA A 215 -10.91 4.76 14.85
CA ALA A 215 -11.65 4.35 13.66
C ALA A 215 -11.68 2.82 13.51
N GLY A 216 -10.57 2.14 13.82
CA GLY A 216 -10.49 0.68 13.87
C GLY A 216 -11.39 0.07 14.93
N ASP A 217 -11.43 0.65 16.13
CA ASP A 217 -12.32 0.21 17.21
C ASP A 217 -13.81 0.40 16.85
N ARG A 218 -14.19 1.56 16.30
CA ARG A 218 -15.57 1.85 15.87
C ARG A 218 -16.04 0.96 14.71
N SER A 219 -15.16 0.67 13.76
CA SER A 219 -15.46 -0.14 12.58
C SER A 219 -15.35 -1.65 12.82
N GLY A 220 -14.74 -2.07 13.93
CA GLY A 220 -14.43 -3.47 14.21
C GLY A 220 -13.27 -4.02 13.36
N GLU A 221 -12.40 -3.15 12.86
CA GLU A 221 -11.13 -3.45 12.18
C GLU A 221 -9.97 -2.94 13.03
N ARG A 222 -9.80 -3.60 14.18
CA ARG A 222 -8.80 -3.24 15.19
C ARG A 222 -7.41 -3.12 14.59
N CYS A 223 -6.70 -2.12 15.07
CA CYS A 223 -5.31 -1.88 14.74
C CYS A 223 -4.56 -1.43 16.00
N TRP A 224 -3.27 -1.73 16.09
CA TRP A 224 -2.46 -1.49 17.28
C TRP A 224 -1.15 -0.79 16.95
N PRO A 225 -0.77 0.28 17.66
CA PRO A 225 0.43 1.03 17.37
C PRO A 225 1.71 0.24 17.71
N LEU A 226 2.68 0.28 16.81
CA LEU A 226 4.06 -0.17 17.03
C LEU A 226 5.01 1.04 16.96
N PRO A 227 6.16 1.01 17.68
CA PRO A 227 7.06 2.16 17.73
C PRO A 227 7.79 2.38 16.39
N LEU A 228 8.13 3.64 16.10
CA LEU A 228 8.93 4.06 14.94
C LEU A 228 10.15 4.90 15.36
N TRP A 229 10.94 4.36 16.28
CA TRP A 229 12.13 5.02 16.81
C TRP A 229 13.25 5.15 15.77
N LYS A 230 14.15 6.11 15.97
CA LYS A 230 15.21 6.44 15.01
C LYS A 230 16.24 5.31 14.84
N GLU A 231 16.46 4.50 15.87
CA GLU A 231 17.45 3.42 15.91
C GLU A 231 17.12 2.31 14.89
N TYR A 232 15.85 2.14 14.51
CA TYR A 232 15.48 1.18 13.47
C TYR A 232 15.99 1.58 12.08
N ARG A 233 16.33 2.85 11.85
CA ARG A 233 16.82 3.33 10.55
C ARG A 233 18.21 2.79 10.20
N GLU A 234 19.08 2.61 11.19
CA GLU A 234 20.45 2.07 11.00
C GLU A 234 20.42 0.66 10.39
N GLN A 235 19.34 -0.10 10.62
CA GLN A 235 19.19 -1.45 10.05
C GLN A 235 19.02 -1.43 8.52
N LEU A 236 18.63 -0.28 7.95
CA LEU A 236 18.44 -0.10 6.51
C LEU A 236 19.68 0.49 5.82
N ASP A 237 20.80 0.70 6.51
CA ASP A 237 21.98 1.32 5.90
C ASP A 237 22.58 0.45 4.80
N SER A 238 22.90 1.08 3.66
CA SER A 238 23.59 0.47 2.53
C SER A 238 24.99 1.05 2.38
N THR A 239 25.91 0.24 1.86
CA THR A 239 27.27 0.68 1.51
C THR A 239 27.38 1.15 0.06
N VAL A 240 26.33 0.97 -0.75
CA VAL A 240 26.32 1.23 -2.21
C VAL A 240 25.13 2.07 -2.69
N ALA A 241 24.17 2.35 -1.80
CA ALA A 241 22.97 3.13 -2.06
C ALA A 241 22.61 3.95 -0.81
N ASP A 242 21.55 4.77 -0.87
CA ASP A 242 21.09 5.55 0.29
C ASP A 242 20.48 4.66 1.38
N LEU A 243 19.88 3.53 0.99
CA LEU A 243 19.31 2.52 1.89
C LEU A 243 19.12 1.16 1.22
N LYS A 244 18.98 0.12 2.03
CA LYS A 244 18.52 -1.22 1.63
C LYS A 244 17.03 -1.33 1.77
N ASN A 245 16.41 -2.20 0.97
CA ASN A 245 14.99 -2.49 1.12
C ASN A 245 14.63 -3.44 2.28
N VAL A 246 15.59 -3.95 3.06
CA VAL A 246 15.34 -4.82 4.22
C VAL A 246 16.20 -4.45 5.42
N GLY A 247 15.65 -4.57 6.63
CA GLY A 247 16.34 -4.31 7.90
C GLY A 247 16.86 -5.58 8.61
N GLY A 248 16.81 -6.73 7.96
CA GLY A 248 17.14 -8.02 8.57
C GLY A 248 15.94 -8.70 9.25
N ARG A 249 16.22 -9.67 10.12
CA ARG A 249 15.21 -10.57 10.71
C ARG A 249 14.37 -9.91 11.82
N SER A 250 15.01 -9.12 12.66
CA SER A 250 14.38 -8.51 13.83
C SER A 250 13.55 -7.30 13.43
N ALA A 251 12.43 -7.07 14.12
CA ALA A 251 11.60 -5.88 13.92
C ALA A 251 11.15 -5.66 12.46
N GLY A 252 10.86 -6.73 11.72
CA GLY A 252 10.54 -6.67 10.28
C GLY A 252 9.40 -5.71 9.92
N THR A 253 8.34 -5.64 10.73
CA THR A 253 7.23 -4.70 10.54
C THR A 253 7.67 -3.25 10.73
N ILE A 254 8.47 -3.00 11.77
CA ILE A 254 8.95 -1.66 12.10
C ILE A 254 9.92 -1.18 11.04
N THR A 255 10.91 -1.98 10.67
CA THR A 255 11.89 -1.63 9.63
C THR A 255 11.26 -1.45 8.25
N ALA A 256 10.17 -2.16 7.93
CA ALA A 256 9.38 -1.91 6.72
C ALA A 256 8.71 -0.54 6.75
N ALA A 257 8.09 -0.16 7.86
CA ALA A 257 7.53 1.18 8.02
C ALA A 257 8.62 2.27 8.06
N THR A 258 9.78 1.98 8.66
CA THR A 258 10.95 2.88 8.63
C THR A 258 11.42 3.12 7.21
N PHE A 259 11.41 2.09 6.35
CA PHE A 259 11.68 2.26 4.93
C PHE A 259 10.64 3.18 4.27
N LEU A 260 9.34 2.99 4.52
CA LEU A 260 8.29 3.85 3.95
C LEU A 260 8.40 5.31 4.41
N LYS A 261 8.76 5.55 5.67
CA LYS A 261 8.98 6.89 6.25
C LYS A 261 9.99 7.72 5.46
N GLU A 262 10.93 7.07 4.77
CA GLU A 262 11.93 7.76 3.94
C GLU A 262 11.33 8.45 2.70
N PHE A 263 10.05 8.20 2.37
CA PHE A 263 9.38 8.65 1.15
C PHE A 263 8.11 9.47 1.40
N VAL A 264 7.89 9.93 2.64
CA VAL A 264 6.69 10.72 3.02
C VAL A 264 7.00 12.20 3.33
N GLY A 265 8.28 12.58 3.40
CA GLY A 265 8.68 13.94 3.76
C GLY A 265 8.14 14.37 5.13
N ASP A 266 7.63 15.61 5.20
CA ASP A 266 7.07 16.21 6.41
C ASP A 266 5.54 16.03 6.53
N VAL A 267 4.93 15.23 5.65
CA VAL A 267 3.47 15.02 5.65
C VAL A 267 3.06 14.16 6.85
N PRO A 268 1.96 14.50 7.57
CA PRO A 268 1.39 13.61 8.58
C PRO A 268 1.03 12.27 7.97
N TRP A 269 1.69 11.21 8.42
CA TRP A 269 1.61 9.90 7.78
C TRP A 269 1.42 8.76 8.77
N ALA A 270 0.63 7.78 8.37
CA ALA A 270 0.50 6.50 9.04
C ALA A 270 0.41 5.33 8.05
N HIS A 271 1.01 4.22 8.43
CA HIS A 271 1.03 2.93 7.74
C HIS A 271 0.21 1.90 8.51
N LEU A 272 -0.66 1.18 7.79
CA LEU A 272 -1.39 0.02 8.27
C LEU A 272 -0.82 -1.26 7.64
N ASP A 273 -0.09 -2.06 8.43
CA ASP A 273 0.29 -3.41 8.01
C ASP A 273 -0.88 -4.36 8.29
N ILE A 274 -1.54 -4.78 7.22
CA ILE A 274 -2.77 -5.57 7.25
C ILE A 274 -2.53 -7.04 6.91
N ALA A 275 -1.27 -7.49 6.86
CA ALA A 275 -0.91 -8.85 6.44
C ALA A 275 -1.71 -9.96 7.17
N GLY A 276 -1.96 -9.80 8.48
CA GLY A 276 -2.72 -10.78 9.27
C GLY A 276 -4.24 -10.64 9.19
N THR A 277 -4.75 -9.52 8.66
CA THR A 277 -6.18 -9.18 8.72
C THR A 277 -6.85 -9.06 7.35
N ALA A 278 -6.07 -9.10 6.26
CA ALA A 278 -6.56 -8.89 4.90
C ALA A 278 -7.36 -10.08 4.34
N TYR A 279 -6.99 -11.32 4.69
CA TYR A 279 -7.60 -12.54 4.16
C TYR A 279 -7.55 -13.71 5.15
N GLY A 280 -8.24 -14.81 4.82
CA GLY A 280 -8.15 -16.08 5.54
C GLY A 280 -9.38 -16.96 5.39
N GLU A 281 -9.61 -17.88 6.32
CA GLU A 281 -10.67 -18.90 6.24
C GLU A 281 -12.11 -18.40 6.53
N GLY A 282 -12.28 -17.17 7.04
CA GLY A 282 -13.61 -16.61 7.34
C GLY A 282 -14.27 -17.20 8.59
N LYS A 283 -13.74 -16.87 9.78
CA LYS A 283 -14.23 -17.38 11.08
C LYS A 283 -15.33 -16.52 11.73
N LEU A 284 -15.67 -15.37 11.15
CA LEU A 284 -16.68 -14.45 11.66
C LEU A 284 -17.92 -14.52 10.77
N SER A 285 -19.11 -14.25 11.33
CA SER A 285 -20.40 -14.34 10.62
C SER A 285 -20.47 -13.50 9.33
N TYR A 286 -19.72 -12.41 9.26
CA TYR A 286 -19.66 -11.50 8.11
C TYR A 286 -18.41 -11.69 7.23
N ARG A 287 -17.55 -12.67 7.53
CA ARG A 287 -16.34 -12.98 6.75
C ARG A 287 -16.45 -14.35 6.11
N ARG A 288 -16.31 -14.41 4.80
CA ARG A 288 -16.15 -15.67 4.05
C ARG A 288 -14.68 -15.95 3.79
N LYS A 289 -14.36 -17.20 3.47
CA LYS A 289 -13.02 -17.56 3.01
C LYS A 289 -12.57 -16.65 1.86
N GLY A 290 -11.37 -16.12 1.97
CA GLY A 290 -10.72 -15.24 1.00
C GLY A 290 -10.44 -13.86 1.55
N GLY A 291 -10.50 -12.83 0.69
CA GLY A 291 -10.23 -11.45 1.08
C GLY A 291 -11.37 -10.87 1.90
N TYR A 292 -11.06 -10.24 3.03
CA TYR A 292 -12.03 -9.69 3.97
C TYR A 292 -12.39 -8.22 3.71
N GLY A 293 -11.65 -7.53 2.85
CA GLY A 293 -11.84 -6.09 2.60
C GLY A 293 -11.29 -5.18 3.70
N ALA A 294 -10.57 -5.71 4.69
CA ALA A 294 -9.87 -4.86 5.66
C ALA A 294 -8.70 -4.13 4.95
N PRO A 295 -8.45 -2.83 5.24
CA PRO A 295 -9.07 -2.02 6.28
C PRO A 295 -10.10 -1.01 5.73
N THR A 296 -10.92 -1.37 4.73
CA THR A 296 -11.87 -0.43 4.09
C THR A 296 -12.75 0.30 5.11
N ARG A 297 -13.24 -0.38 6.15
CA ARG A 297 -14.12 0.26 7.13
C ARG A 297 -13.35 1.20 8.05
N THR A 298 -12.13 0.85 8.46
CA THR A 298 -11.26 1.78 9.20
C THR A 298 -10.95 3.03 8.37
N LEU A 299 -10.59 2.87 7.08
CA LEU A 299 -10.26 4.00 6.21
C LEU A 299 -11.46 4.94 6.04
N LEU A 300 -12.64 4.38 5.75
CA LEU A 300 -13.87 5.16 5.63
C LEU A 300 -14.23 5.86 6.94
N GLU A 301 -14.16 5.16 8.07
CA GLU A 301 -14.51 5.72 9.37
C GLU A 301 -13.53 6.82 9.81
N TRP A 302 -12.25 6.69 9.47
CA TRP A 302 -11.27 7.75 9.66
C TRP A 302 -11.63 9.00 8.84
N VAL A 303 -11.88 8.85 7.53
CA VAL A 303 -12.30 9.97 6.66
C VAL A 303 -13.58 10.62 7.21
N ARG A 304 -14.58 9.83 7.63
CA ARG A 304 -15.82 10.34 8.23
C ARG A 304 -15.59 11.13 9.51
N SER A 305 -14.66 10.69 10.36
CA SER A 305 -14.35 11.39 11.61
C SER A 305 -13.72 12.76 11.41
N ARG A 306 -13.21 13.05 10.20
CA ARG A 306 -12.68 14.35 9.81
C ARG A 306 -13.69 15.26 9.08
N VAL A 307 -14.94 14.81 8.92
CA VAL A 307 -16.03 15.68 8.46
C VAL A 307 -16.41 16.60 9.63
N ALA A 308 -16.23 17.91 9.43
CA ALA A 308 -16.59 18.95 10.40
C ALA A 308 -18.12 19.13 10.53
#